data_AF-A0A455U8A1-F1
#
_entry.id   AF-A0A455U8A1-F1
#
_cell.length_a   1.000
_cell.length_b   1.000
_cell.length_c   1.000
_cell.angle_alpha   90.00
_cell.angle_beta   90.00
_cell.angle_gamma   90.00
#
_symmetry.space_group_name_H-M   'P 1'
#
loop_
_entity.id
_entity.type
_entity.pdbx_description
1 polymer ?
#
loop_
_entity_poly.entity_id
_entity_poly.type
_entity_poly.pdbx_seq_one_letter_code
_entity_poly.pdbx_strand_id
1 'polypeptide(L)'
;MIAASASPRQLNVVLPDLASRLTWGVTFHVHPLDDDDERLAALKLRASVRGMQLPDDVGRYILHRGPRELGELCRAVEILDKASLSAKRKLTIPL
;
A
#
# COMPACT_ATOMS: atom_id res chain seq x y z
N MET A 1 2.04 19.95 1.78
CA MET A 1 1.71 18.94 2.81
C MET A 1 3.01 18.35 3.33
N ILE A 2 3.08 18.06 4.62
CA ILE A 2 4.23 17.44 5.29
C ILE A 2 3.76 16.09 5.84
N ALA A 3 4.59 15.05 5.71
CA ALA A 3 4.37 13.76 6.33
C ALA A 3 5.52 13.47 7.30
N ALA A 4 5.22 12.79 8.41
CA ALA A 4 6.19 12.40 9.41
C ALA A 4 5.76 11.08 10.06
N SER A 5 6.71 10.35 10.63
CA SER A 5 6.46 9.09 11.35
C SER A 5 5.84 9.28 12.75
N ALA A 6 5.68 10.53 13.20
CA ALA A 6 5.12 10.88 14.49
C ALA A 6 4.34 12.19 14.41
N SER A 7 3.49 12.45 15.41
CA SER A 7 2.74 13.70 15.50
C SER A 7 3.69 14.91 15.63
N PRO A 8 3.31 16.12 15.18
CA PRO A 8 4.14 17.32 15.28
C PRO A 8 4.72 17.59 16.68
N ARG A 9 3.97 17.22 17.73
CA ARG A 9 4.37 17.39 19.14
C ARG A 9 5.44 16.40 19.60
N GLN A 10 5.57 15.26 18.94
CA GLN A 10 6.54 14.22 19.25
C GLN A 10 7.81 14.32 18.39
N LEU A 11 7.84 15.23 17.43
CA LEU A 11 9.04 15.49 16.63
C LEU A 11 10.05 16.28 17.46
N ASN A 12 11.32 15.85 17.42
CA ASN A 12 12.42 16.56 18.08
C ASN A 12 12.86 17.80 17.27
N VAL A 13 11.97 18.78 17.17
CA VAL A 13 12.19 20.03 16.44
C VAL A 13 12.91 21.02 17.35
N VAL A 14 14.16 21.34 17.03
CA VAL A 14 14.99 22.24 17.84
C VAL A 14 14.55 23.70 17.72
N LEU A 15 13.99 24.10 16.57
CA LEU A 15 13.59 25.48 16.30
C LEU A 15 12.14 25.75 16.79
N PRO A 16 11.92 26.62 17.80
CA PRO A 16 10.60 26.81 18.40
C PRO A 16 9.53 27.33 17.43
N ASP A 17 9.91 28.22 16.51
CA ASP A 17 9.02 28.76 15.48
C ASP A 17 8.51 27.67 14.54
N LEU A 18 9.38 26.71 14.17
CA LEU A 18 9.00 25.60 13.31
C LEU A 18 8.07 24.63 14.05
N ALA A 19 8.36 24.31 15.31
CA ALA A 19 7.49 23.46 16.13
C ALA A 19 6.08 24.06 16.25
N SER A 20 6.00 25.37 16.45
CA SER A 20 4.74 26.11 16.52
C SER A 20 3.98 26.06 15.20
N ARG A 21 4.66 26.28 14.07
CA ARG A 21 4.05 26.18 12.73
C ARG A 21 3.56 24.78 12.39
N LEU A 22 4.29 23.73 12.78
CA LEU A 22 3.88 22.34 12.55
C LEU A 22 2.65 21.95 13.40
N THR A 23 2.50 22.54 14.59
CA THR A 23 1.37 22.26 15.48
C THR A 23 0.12 23.09 15.17
N TRP A 24 0.29 24.24 14.51
CA TRP A 24 -0.83 25.14 14.17
C TRP A 24 -1.76 24.59 13.08
N GLY A 25 -1.26 23.69 12.23
CA GLY A 25 -2.04 23.06 11.17
C GLY A 25 -2.87 21.85 11.62
N VAL A 26 -3.76 21.40 10.74
CA VAL A 26 -4.52 20.17 10.95
C VAL A 26 -3.58 18.96 10.84
N THR A 27 -3.62 18.08 11.83
CA THR A 27 -2.87 16.82 11.84
C THR A 27 -3.81 15.65 11.61
N PHE A 28 -3.47 14.79 10.66
CA PHE A 28 -4.19 13.55 10.40
C PHE A 28 -3.27 12.36 10.67
N HIS A 29 -3.81 11.34 11.34
CA HIS A 29 -3.13 10.07 11.54
C HIS A 29 -3.51 9.11 10.42
N VAL A 30 -2.51 8.68 9.65
CA VAL A 30 -2.68 7.62 8.65
C VAL A 30 -2.68 6.30 9.40
N HIS A 31 -3.80 5.60 9.33
CA HIS A 31 -3.93 4.26 9.91
C HIS A 31 -3.51 3.22 8.87
N PRO A 32 -2.79 2.16 9.29
CA PRO A 32 -2.52 1.03 8.41
C PRO A 32 -3.83 0.32 8.04
N LEU A 33 -3.78 -0.43 6.93
CA LEU A 33 -4.84 -1.35 6.56
C LEU A 33 -4.58 -2.64 7.35
N ASP A 34 -5.31 -2.82 8.44
CA ASP A 34 -5.12 -3.95 9.36
C ASP A 34 -5.98 -5.17 8.98
N ASP A 35 -7.01 -4.95 8.15
CA ASP A 35 -7.92 -5.99 7.70
C ASP A 35 -7.53 -6.57 6.33
N ASP A 36 -7.61 -7.89 6.18
CA ASP A 36 -7.22 -8.56 4.95
C ASP A 36 -8.14 -8.24 3.76
N ASP A 37 -9.43 -7.96 3.98
CA ASP A 37 -10.35 -7.52 2.93
C ASP A 37 -10.06 -6.08 2.48
N GLU A 38 -9.68 -5.19 3.40
CA GLU A 38 -9.22 -3.84 3.06
C GLU A 38 -7.91 -3.87 2.24
N ARG A 39 -6.98 -4.73 2.65
CA ARG A 39 -5.73 -4.96 1.91
C ARG A 39 -6.00 -5.57 0.54
N LEU A 40 -6.96 -6.50 0.43
CA LEU A 40 -7.38 -7.09 -0.85
C LEU A 40 -7.99 -6.03 -1.76
N ALA A 41 -8.85 -5.17 -1.24
CA ALA A 41 -9.44 -4.07 -1.99
C ALA A 41 -8.36 -3.10 -2.51
N ALA A 42 -7.39 -2.74 -1.68
CA ALA A 42 -6.25 -1.91 -2.09
C ALA A 42 -5.43 -2.58 -3.21
N LEU A 43 -5.19 -3.89 -3.11
CA LEU A 43 -4.47 -4.65 -4.13
C LEU A 43 -5.22 -4.72 -5.46
N LYS A 44 -6.53 -4.96 -5.41
CA LYS A 44 -7.42 -4.96 -6.58
C LYS A 44 -7.48 -3.59 -7.25
N LEU A 45 -7.56 -2.51 -6.47
CA LEU A 45 -7.51 -1.14 -6.99
C LEU A 45 -6.18 -0.89 -7.70
N ARG A 46 -5.06 -1.30 -7.09
CA ARG A 46 -3.72 -1.15 -7.69
C ARG A 46 -3.57 -1.91 -9.00
N ALA A 47 -4.11 -3.13 -9.06
CA ALA A 47 -4.17 -3.93 -10.30
C ALA A 47 -5.02 -3.23 -11.37
N SER A 48 -6.20 -2.72 -11.00
CA SER A 48 -7.12 -2.04 -11.93
C SER A 48 -6.51 -0.77 -12.53
N VAL A 49 -5.77 0.03 -11.74
CA VAL A 49 -5.06 1.22 -12.25
C VAL A 49 -4.02 0.86 -13.32
N ARG A 50 -3.54 -0.38 -13.33
CA ARG A 50 -2.59 -0.91 -14.33
C ARG A 50 -3.28 -1.63 -15.50
N GLY A 51 -4.62 -1.66 -15.53
CA GLY A 51 -5.38 -2.41 -16.54
C GLY A 51 -5.37 -3.93 -16.32
N MET A 52 -4.90 -4.39 -15.16
CA MET A 52 -4.86 -5.80 -14.81
C MET A 52 -6.11 -6.17 -14.00
N GLN A 53 -6.79 -7.25 -14.39
CA GLN A 53 -7.81 -7.84 -13.55
C GLN A 53 -7.17 -8.80 -12.55
N LEU A 54 -7.43 -8.57 -11.26
CA LEU A 54 -7.00 -9.44 -10.17
C LEU A 54 -8.24 -10.14 -9.57
N PRO A 55 -8.46 -11.44 -9.88
CA PRO A 55 -9.51 -12.22 -9.24
C PRO A 55 -9.29 -12.33 -7.74
N ASP A 56 -10.38 -12.39 -6.97
CA ASP A 56 -10.34 -12.40 -5.50
C ASP A 56 -9.52 -13.57 -4.96
N ASP A 57 -9.65 -14.76 -5.53
CA ASP A 57 -8.91 -15.95 -5.08
C ASP A 57 -7.40 -15.79 -5.29
N VAL A 58 -7.00 -15.20 -6.41
CA VAL A 58 -5.59 -14.89 -6.70
C VAL A 58 -5.08 -13.81 -5.76
N GLY A 59 -5.89 -12.77 -5.51
CA GLY A 59 -5.56 -11.70 -4.58
C GLY A 59 -5.38 -12.21 -3.16
N ARG A 60 -6.28 -13.07 -2.67
CA ARG A 60 -6.19 -13.73 -1.36
C ARG A 60 -4.98 -14.65 -1.28
N TYR A 61 -4.69 -15.40 -2.34
CA TYR A 61 -3.50 -16.24 -2.40
C TYR A 61 -2.20 -15.41 -2.28
N ILE A 62 -2.13 -14.28 -3.00
CA ILE A 62 -1.00 -13.34 -2.93
C ILE A 62 -0.91 -12.71 -1.53
N LEU A 63 -2.03 -12.36 -0.91
CA LEU A 63 -2.08 -11.84 0.45
C LEU A 63 -1.55 -12.83 1.48
N HIS A 64 -1.92 -14.11 1.34
CA HIS A 64 -1.58 -15.16 2.29
C HIS A 64 -0.15 -15.67 2.16
N ARG A 65 0.41 -15.68 0.94
CA ARG A 65 1.79 -16.14 0.67
C ARG A 65 2.80 -15.02 0.45
N GLY A 66 2.31 -13.80 0.27
CA GLY A 66 3.12 -12.62 0.01
C GLY A 66 3.59 -11.94 1.29
N PRO A 67 4.34 -10.85 1.13
CA PRO A 67 4.83 -10.04 2.24
C PRO A 67 3.70 -9.31 2.96
N ARG A 68 3.89 -9.05 4.26
CA ARG A 68 2.90 -8.35 5.09
C ARG A 68 2.81 -6.86 4.75
N GLU A 69 3.93 -6.24 4.38
CA GLU A 69 3.99 -4.85 3.99
C GLU A 69 3.30 -4.59 2.65
N LEU A 70 2.30 -3.69 2.64
CA LEU A 70 1.51 -3.38 1.44
C LEU A 70 2.39 -2.88 0.29
N GLY A 71 3.45 -2.12 0.59
CA GLY A 71 4.38 -1.63 -0.41
C GLY A 71 5.18 -2.75 -1.11
N GLU A 72 5.48 -3.83 -0.41
CA GLU A 72 6.10 -5.02 -1.00
C GLU A 72 5.08 -5.85 -1.77
N LEU A 73 3.86 -5.97 -1.24
CA LEU A 73 2.76 -6.68 -1.89
C LEU A 73 2.40 -6.05 -3.24
N CYS A 74 2.36 -4.71 -3.30
CA CYS A 74 2.15 -3.97 -4.54
C CYS A 74 3.27 -4.24 -5.55
N ARG A 75 4.55 -4.26 -5.10
CA ARG A 75 5.68 -4.61 -5.97
C ARG A 75 5.58 -6.03 -6.52
N ALA A 76 5.13 -7.00 -5.72
CA ALA A 76 4.90 -8.37 -6.18
C ALA A 76 3.84 -8.41 -7.29
N VAL A 77 2.74 -7.68 -7.14
CA VAL A 77 1.71 -7.56 -8.19
C VAL A 77 2.26 -6.93 -9.47
N GLU A 78 3.15 -5.94 -9.36
CA GLU A 78 3.80 -5.32 -10.52
C GLU A 78 4.70 -6.30 -11.30
N ILE A 79 5.36 -7.21 -10.61
CA ILE A 79 6.17 -8.26 -11.22
C ILE A 79 5.25 -9.26 -11.95
N LEU A 80 4.17 -9.67 -11.30
CA LEU A 80 3.19 -10.60 -11.86
C LEU A 80 2.49 -10.04 -13.10
N ASP A 81 2.14 -8.76 -13.10
CA ASP A 81 1.53 -8.07 -14.24
C ASP A 81 2.46 -8.12 -15.47
N LYS A 82 3.73 -7.74 -15.29
CA LYS A 82 4.75 -7.82 -16.36
C LYS A 82 4.93 -9.24 -16.88
N ALA A 83 4.95 -10.24 -15.98
CA ALA A 83 5.08 -11.64 -16.35
C ALA A 83 3.84 -12.15 -17.12
N SER A 84 2.64 -11.77 -16.68
CA SER A 84 1.35 -12.08 -17.31
C SER A 84 1.27 -11.52 -18.74
N LEU A 85 1.66 -10.25 -18.92
CA LEU A 85 1.76 -9.59 -20.22
C LEU A 85 2.76 -10.29 -21.15
N SER A 86 3.96 -10.60 -20.65
CA SER A 86 4.99 -11.31 -21.41
C SER A 86 4.54 -12.71 -21.83
N ALA A 87 3.85 -13.43 -20.93
CA ALA A 87 3.35 -14.77 -21.18
C ALA A 87 2.04 -14.82 -21.98
N LYS A 88 1.37 -13.67 -22.22
CA LYS A 88 0.02 -13.57 -22.81
C LYS A 88 -1.01 -14.49 -22.14
N ARG A 89 -0.90 -14.70 -20.82
CA ARG A 89 -1.79 -15.59 -20.05
C ARG A 89 -2.36 -14.84 -18.86
N LYS A 90 -3.63 -15.10 -18.55
CA LYS A 90 -4.27 -14.59 -17.33
C LYS A 90 -3.59 -15.15 -16.09
N LEU A 91 -3.58 -14.37 -15.01
CA LEU A 91 -3.12 -14.80 -13.68
C LEU A 91 -3.97 -15.97 -13.18
N THR A 92 -3.30 -17.04 -12.77
CA THR A 92 -3.89 -18.25 -12.19
C THR A 92 -3.07 -18.69 -10.98
N ILE A 93 -3.71 -19.36 -10.04
CA ILE A 93 -3.01 -19.99 -8.92
C ILE A 93 -2.31 -21.26 -9.44
N PRO A 94 -1.02 -21.49 -9.14
CA PRO A 94 -0.37 -22.75 -9.49
C PRO A 94 -1.09 -23.92 -8.80
N LEU A 95 -1.48 -24.92 -9.60
CA LEU A 95 -2.09 -26.17 -9.17
C LEU A 95 -1.13 -27.01 -8.32
#